data_AF-A0A7C3YD15-F1
#
_entry.id   AF-A0A7C3YD15-F1
#
_cell.length_a   1.000
_cell.length_b   1.000
_cell.length_c   1.000
_cell.angle_alpha   90.00
_cell.angle_beta   90.00
_cell.angle_gamma   90.00
#
_symmetry.space_group_name_H-M   'P 1'
#
loop_
_entity.id
_entity.type
_entity.pdbx_description
1 polymer ?
#
loop_
_entity_poly.entity_id
_entity_poly.type
_entity_poly.pdbx_seq_one_letter_code
_entity_poly.pdbx_strand_id
1 'polypeptide(L)'
;MSRPQPFPLAAALRALRTTVVELLGQRRYRDCDSDRPDPGPLVLRRWLVHYAIMGGMVGLAAATALDYLFKTPGSYVPIYSPIRLLGTVAGLALMYGATVALVQRLRKPDKYYATTLLSDWLLLAFLWLLGLTGFVLEAAEYATLGPWVGVVFLVHITLAFELILLLPFTKLAHLVYRPAAIWFEEFRRERAG
;
A
#
# COMPACT_ATOMS: atom_id res chain seq x y z
N MET A 1 -18.33 25.35 -35.11
CA MET A 1 -18.33 25.11 -33.65
C MET A 1 -18.89 23.73 -33.38
N SER A 2 -18.04 22.76 -33.07
CA SER A 2 -18.45 21.40 -32.67
C SER A 2 -19.13 21.47 -31.29
N ARG A 3 -20.35 20.92 -31.17
CA ARG A 3 -21.05 20.83 -29.88
C ARG A 3 -20.22 19.95 -28.92
N PRO A 4 -20.06 20.33 -27.64
CA PRO A 4 -19.42 19.47 -26.66
C PRO A 4 -20.24 18.18 -26.54
N GLN A 5 -19.64 17.04 -26.85
CA GLN A 5 -20.29 15.76 -26.61
C GLN A 5 -20.30 15.48 -25.11
N PRO A 6 -21.42 15.02 -24.53
CA PRO A 6 -21.51 14.70 -23.12
C PRO A 6 -20.50 13.60 -22.75
N PHE A 7 -19.90 13.71 -21.57
CA PHE A 7 -18.97 12.71 -21.09
C PHE A 7 -19.70 11.36 -20.91
N PRO A 8 -19.20 10.24 -21.49
CA PRO A 8 -19.90 8.96 -21.44
C PRO A 8 -19.76 8.31 -20.06
N LEU A 9 -20.60 8.71 -19.11
CA LEU A 9 -20.57 8.27 -17.71
C LEU A 9 -20.73 6.74 -17.57
N ALA A 10 -21.61 6.13 -18.36
CA ALA A 10 -21.83 4.69 -18.31
C ALA A 10 -20.58 3.87 -18.72
N ALA A 11 -19.82 4.35 -19.72
CA ALA A 11 -18.56 3.74 -20.12
C ALA A 11 -17.48 3.95 -19.05
N ALA A 12 -17.42 5.14 -18.45
CA ALA A 12 -16.50 5.45 -17.36
C ALA A 12 -16.71 4.58 -16.13
N LEU A 13 -17.97 4.35 -15.73
CA LEU A 13 -18.32 3.49 -14.60
C LEU A 13 -18.04 2.01 -14.87
N ARG A 14 -18.30 1.52 -16.10
CA ARG A 14 -17.93 0.15 -16.50
C ARG A 14 -16.43 -0.06 -16.48
N ALA A 15 -15.66 0.86 -17.09
CA ALA A 15 -14.20 0.82 -17.07
C ALA A 15 -13.63 0.88 -15.64
N LEU A 16 -14.24 1.67 -14.75
CA LEU A 16 -13.87 1.74 -13.34
C LEU A 16 -14.08 0.39 -12.65
N ARG A 17 -15.24 -0.24 -12.85
CA ARG A 17 -15.52 -1.56 -12.27
C ARG A 17 -14.49 -2.60 -12.71
N THR A 18 -14.20 -2.69 -14.01
CA THR A 18 -13.20 -3.63 -14.54
C THR A 18 -11.81 -3.36 -13.95
N THR A 19 -11.42 -2.09 -13.87
CA THR A 19 -10.12 -1.68 -13.30
C THR A 19 -10.00 -2.06 -11.84
N VAL A 20 -11.05 -1.85 -11.04
CA VAL A 20 -11.08 -2.24 -9.62
C VAL A 20 -10.94 -3.75 -9.46
N VAL A 21 -11.65 -4.54 -10.26
CA VAL A 21 -11.55 -6.01 -10.23
C VAL A 21 -10.13 -6.47 -10.59
N GLU A 22 -9.49 -5.86 -11.58
CA GLU A 22 -8.11 -6.18 -11.97
C GLU A 22 -7.10 -5.78 -10.88
N LEU A 23 -7.28 -4.62 -10.26
CA LEU A 23 -6.41 -4.13 -9.18
C LEU A 23 -6.49 -4.99 -7.93
N LEU A 24 -7.69 -5.39 -7.53
CA LEU A 24 -7.89 -6.27 -6.37
C LEU A 24 -7.47 -7.70 -6.68
N GLY A 25 -7.74 -8.19 -7.89
CA GLY A 25 -7.39 -9.55 -8.30
C GLY A 25 -5.90 -9.77 -8.56
N GLN A 26 -5.17 -8.70 -8.92
CA GLN A 26 -3.78 -8.76 -9.40
C GLN A 26 -3.54 -9.89 -10.42
N ARG A 27 -4.54 -10.20 -11.26
CA ARG A 27 -4.56 -11.41 -12.11
C ARG A 27 -3.31 -11.49 -12.99
N ARG A 28 -3.02 -10.41 -13.71
CA ARG A 28 -1.84 -10.32 -14.58
C ARG A 28 -0.51 -10.50 -13.85
N TYR A 29 -0.43 -10.14 -12.56
CA TYR A 29 0.81 -10.29 -11.78
C TYR A 29 0.94 -11.71 -11.21
N ARG A 30 -0.19 -12.38 -10.93
CA ARG A 30 -0.23 -13.79 -10.52
C ARG A 30 0.18 -14.72 -11.66
N ASP A 31 -0.31 -14.45 -12.87
CA ASP A 31 -0.01 -15.25 -14.06
C ASP A 31 1.50 -15.27 -14.35
N CYS A 32 2.16 -14.11 -14.30
CA CYS A 32 3.61 -14.01 -14.48
C CYS A 32 4.44 -14.72 -13.40
N ASP A 33 3.91 -14.87 -12.17
CA ASP A 33 4.63 -15.56 -11.08
C ASP A 33 4.36 -17.07 -11.08
N SER A 34 3.23 -17.53 -11.65
CA SER A 34 2.95 -18.95 -11.88
C SER A 34 3.72 -19.55 -13.06
N ASP A 35 4.08 -18.75 -14.06
CA ASP A 35 4.86 -19.21 -15.22
C ASP A 35 6.36 -19.42 -14.90
N ARG A 36 6.77 -19.26 -13.64
CA ARG A 36 8.17 -19.43 -13.21
C ARG A 36 8.50 -20.92 -13.03
N PRO A 37 9.70 -21.38 -13.46
CA PRO A 37 10.11 -22.77 -13.34
C PRO A 37 10.13 -23.32 -11.91
N ASP A 38 10.40 -22.47 -10.92
CA ASP A 38 10.28 -22.76 -9.49
C ASP A 38 9.67 -21.54 -8.77
N PRO A 39 8.33 -21.52 -8.57
CA PRO A 39 7.64 -20.39 -7.95
C PRO A 39 7.92 -20.23 -6.44
N GLY A 40 8.53 -21.23 -5.80
CA GLY A 40 8.65 -21.30 -4.35
C GLY A 40 7.30 -21.33 -3.60
N PRO A 41 7.33 -21.25 -2.25
CA PRO A 41 6.14 -21.28 -1.43
C PRO A 41 5.29 -20.01 -1.60
N LEU A 42 3.96 -20.14 -1.54
CA LEU A 42 2.99 -19.06 -1.77
C LEU A 42 3.29 -17.78 -0.97
N VAL A 43 3.79 -17.94 0.26
CA VAL A 43 4.11 -16.83 1.16
C VAL A 43 5.26 -15.96 0.64
N LEU A 44 6.26 -16.55 -0.04
CA LEU A 44 7.40 -15.83 -0.59
C LEU A 44 7.17 -15.32 -2.02
N ARG A 45 6.02 -15.67 -2.63
CA ARG A 45 5.70 -15.27 -3.98
C ARG A 45 5.64 -13.76 -4.12
N ARG A 46 6.22 -13.26 -5.21
CA ARG A 46 6.40 -11.81 -5.42
C ARG A 46 5.06 -11.09 -5.48
N TRP A 47 4.05 -11.73 -6.08
CA TRP A 47 2.71 -11.17 -6.15
C TRP A 47 2.08 -10.96 -4.78
N LEU A 48 2.22 -11.93 -3.87
CA LEU A 48 1.67 -11.84 -2.53
C LEU A 48 2.40 -10.78 -1.71
N VAL A 49 3.73 -10.75 -1.79
CA VAL A 49 4.56 -9.75 -1.09
C VAL A 49 4.20 -8.34 -1.56
N HIS A 50 4.08 -8.12 -2.88
CA HIS A 50 3.69 -6.83 -3.43
C HIS A 50 2.26 -6.45 -3.03
N TYR A 51 1.33 -7.40 -3.10
CA TYR A 51 -0.06 -7.20 -2.68
C TYR A 51 -0.16 -6.85 -1.19
N ALA A 52 0.62 -7.50 -0.34
CA ALA A 52 0.66 -7.22 1.11
C ALA A 52 1.18 -5.81 1.41
N ILE A 53 2.23 -5.35 0.72
CA ILE A 53 2.74 -3.97 0.86
C ILE A 53 1.70 -2.95 0.39
N MET A 54 1.15 -3.12 -0.82
CA MET A 54 0.23 -2.14 -1.41
C MET A 54 -1.12 -2.12 -0.69
N GLY A 55 -1.68 -3.29 -0.40
CA GLY A 55 -2.92 -3.43 0.36
C GLY A 55 -2.77 -2.94 1.79
N GLY A 56 -1.63 -3.22 2.43
CA GLY A 56 -1.30 -2.70 3.75
C GLY A 56 -1.18 -1.17 3.77
N MET A 57 -0.53 -0.57 2.77
CA MET A 57 -0.41 0.88 2.64
C MET A 57 -1.77 1.57 2.45
N VAL A 58 -2.58 1.07 1.51
CA VAL A 58 -3.92 1.61 1.25
C VAL A 58 -4.84 1.39 2.46
N GLY A 59 -4.75 0.23 3.12
CA GLY A 59 -5.49 -0.08 4.33
C GLY A 59 -5.13 0.85 5.50
N LEU A 60 -3.85 1.08 5.75
CA LEU A 60 -3.40 2.03 6.78
C LEU A 60 -3.83 3.46 6.46
N ALA A 61 -3.70 3.90 5.20
CA ALA A 61 -4.18 5.22 4.78
C ALA A 61 -5.70 5.38 4.99
N ALA A 62 -6.47 4.33 4.68
CA ALA A 62 -7.90 4.29 4.95
C ALA A 62 -8.21 4.30 6.46
N ALA A 63 -7.48 3.53 7.27
CA ALA A 63 -7.63 3.55 8.73
C ALA A 63 -7.41 4.96 9.28
N THR A 64 -6.32 5.61 8.90
CA THR A 64 -5.98 6.98 9.32
C THR A 64 -7.04 7.98 8.89
N ALA A 65 -7.53 7.89 7.64
CA ALA A 65 -8.58 8.78 7.15
C ALA A 65 -9.91 8.58 7.89
N LEU A 66 -10.30 7.32 8.13
CA LEU A 66 -11.52 7.00 8.87
C LEU A 66 -11.42 7.43 10.33
N ASP A 67 -10.29 7.19 10.99
CA ASP A 67 -10.05 7.69 12.35
C ASP A 67 -10.14 9.22 12.38
N TYR A 68 -9.50 9.93 11.45
CA TYR A 68 -9.59 11.39 11.39
C TYR A 68 -11.03 11.90 11.21
N LEU A 69 -11.87 11.17 10.47
CA LEU A 69 -13.24 11.59 10.15
C LEU A 69 -14.26 11.26 11.25
N PHE A 70 -14.08 10.12 11.94
CA PHE A 70 -15.08 9.57 12.86
C PHE A 70 -14.65 9.59 14.33
N LYS A 71 -13.37 9.81 14.64
CA LYS A 71 -12.84 9.80 16.01
C LYS A 71 -12.53 11.21 16.50
N THR A 72 -12.85 11.48 17.76
CA THR A 72 -12.34 12.68 18.45
C THR A 72 -10.86 12.52 18.81
N PRO A 73 -10.00 13.50 18.48
CA PRO A 73 -8.57 13.42 18.82
C PRO A 73 -8.35 13.18 20.31
N GLY A 74 -7.50 12.20 20.65
CA GLY A 74 -7.17 11.87 22.05
C GLY A 74 -8.17 10.96 22.77
N SER A 75 -9.26 10.52 22.13
CA SER A 75 -10.16 9.51 22.73
C SER A 75 -9.53 8.12 22.74
N TYR A 76 -9.76 7.37 23.82
CA TYR A 76 -9.39 5.96 23.92
C TYR A 76 -10.22 5.13 22.94
N VAL A 77 -9.57 4.26 22.17
CA VAL A 77 -10.26 3.34 21.25
C VAL A 77 -10.02 1.90 21.67
N PRO A 78 -11.08 1.11 21.92
CA PRO A 78 -10.92 -0.31 22.19
C PRO A 78 -10.32 -1.06 20.99
N ILE A 79 -9.58 -2.14 21.26
CA ILE A 79 -8.85 -2.88 20.22
C ILE A 79 -9.77 -3.56 19.20
N TYR A 80 -11.01 -3.86 19.61
CA TYR A 80 -12.05 -4.45 18.77
C TYR A 80 -12.80 -3.43 17.90
N SER A 81 -12.42 -2.14 17.95
CA SER A 81 -12.98 -1.14 17.04
C SER A 81 -12.68 -1.53 15.58
N PRO A 82 -13.67 -1.48 14.67
CA PRO A 82 -13.46 -1.85 13.27
C PRO A 82 -12.33 -1.07 12.59
N ILE A 83 -12.21 0.22 12.88
CA ILE A 83 -11.16 1.07 12.30
C ILE A 83 -9.78 0.66 12.82
N ARG A 84 -9.70 0.32 14.12
CA ARG A 84 -8.47 -0.17 14.74
C ARG A 84 -8.04 -1.51 14.17
N LEU A 85 -8.94 -2.49 14.13
CA LEU A 85 -8.66 -3.80 13.54
C LEU A 85 -8.20 -3.69 12.08
N LEU A 86 -8.82 -2.80 11.30
CA LEU A 86 -8.39 -2.52 9.93
C LEU A 86 -6.96 -1.98 9.90
N GLY A 87 -6.63 -1.03 10.78
CA GLY A 87 -5.26 -0.53 10.96
C GLY A 87 -4.27 -1.63 11.35
N THR A 88 -4.56 -2.44 12.36
CA THR A 88 -3.70 -3.53 12.85
C THR A 88 -3.46 -4.57 11.76
N VAL A 89 -4.53 -5.05 11.08
CA VAL A 89 -4.40 -6.06 10.02
C VAL A 89 -3.65 -5.52 8.80
N ALA A 90 -3.94 -4.27 8.39
CA ALA A 90 -3.22 -3.63 7.30
C ALA A 90 -1.74 -3.39 7.65
N GLY A 91 -1.46 -2.98 8.88
CA GLY A 91 -0.11 -2.84 9.41
C GLY A 91 0.66 -4.16 9.43
N LEU A 92 0.01 -5.26 9.81
CA LEU A 92 0.63 -6.59 9.83
C LEU A 92 0.97 -7.05 8.41
N ALA A 93 0.05 -6.85 7.46
CA ALA A 93 0.30 -7.14 6.05
C ALA A 93 1.47 -6.31 5.47
N LEU A 94 1.52 -5.01 5.80
CA LEU A 94 2.60 -4.13 5.38
C LEU A 94 3.95 -4.55 5.99
N MET A 95 3.99 -4.82 7.29
CA MET A 95 5.21 -5.28 7.98
C MET A 95 5.70 -6.62 7.44
N TYR A 96 4.78 -7.55 7.20
CA TYR A 96 5.07 -8.83 6.56
C TYR A 96 5.71 -8.62 5.17
N GLY A 97 5.02 -7.89 4.30
CA GLY A 97 5.48 -7.64 2.93
C GLY A 97 6.82 -6.91 2.88
N ALA A 98 6.99 -5.86 3.69
CA ALA A 98 8.23 -5.10 3.78
C ALA A 98 9.40 -5.97 4.29
N THR A 99 9.17 -6.79 5.31
CA THR A 99 10.19 -7.69 5.87
C THR A 99 10.62 -8.73 4.84
N VAL A 100 9.67 -9.39 4.18
CA VAL A 100 9.97 -10.39 3.15
C VAL A 100 10.68 -9.74 1.97
N ALA A 101 10.26 -8.56 1.53
CA ALA A 101 10.91 -7.82 0.46
C ALA A 101 12.36 -7.43 0.81
N LEU A 102 12.62 -6.98 2.04
CA LEU A 102 13.97 -6.68 2.54
C LEU A 102 14.85 -7.94 2.55
N VAL A 103 14.35 -9.05 3.10
CA VAL A 103 15.10 -10.31 3.18
C VAL A 103 15.41 -10.86 1.79
N GLN A 104 14.43 -10.90 0.89
CA GLN A 104 14.67 -11.35 -0.50
C GLN A 104 15.70 -10.45 -1.20
N ARG A 105 15.67 -9.14 -0.95
CA ARG A 105 16.62 -8.22 -1.56
C ARG A 105 18.05 -8.38 -1.00
N LEU A 106 18.20 -8.70 0.29
CA LEU A 106 19.50 -9.04 0.88
C LEU A 106 20.06 -10.34 0.31
N ARG A 107 19.20 -11.35 0.10
CA ARG A 107 19.60 -12.68 -0.39
C ARG A 107 19.84 -12.75 -1.90
N LYS A 108 19.40 -11.75 -2.66
CA LYS A 108 19.51 -11.67 -4.14
C LYS A 108 19.19 -12.99 -4.86
N PRO A 109 18.03 -13.64 -4.60
CA PRO A 109 17.71 -14.95 -5.15
C PRO A 109 17.51 -14.96 -6.68
N ASP A 110 17.40 -13.79 -7.33
CA ASP A 110 17.12 -13.67 -8.76
C ASP A 110 17.87 -12.49 -9.39
N LYS A 111 18.10 -12.55 -10.72
CA LYS A 111 18.70 -11.47 -11.53
C LYS A 111 17.98 -10.12 -11.40
N TYR A 112 16.69 -10.11 -11.07
CA TYR A 112 15.89 -8.88 -10.87
C TYR A 112 16.30 -8.08 -9.62
N TYR A 113 16.97 -8.70 -8.65
CA TYR A 113 17.54 -8.03 -7.47
C TYR A 113 18.99 -7.57 -7.69
N ALA A 114 19.59 -7.86 -8.85
CA ALA A 114 20.97 -7.48 -9.14
C ALA A 114 21.12 -5.97 -9.41
N THR A 115 20.07 -5.32 -9.92
CA THR A 115 20.01 -3.88 -10.18
C THR A 115 18.96 -3.21 -9.28
N THR A 116 19.31 -3.02 -8.02
CA THR A 116 18.50 -2.23 -7.06
C THR A 116 19.11 -0.86 -6.86
N LEU A 117 18.30 0.19 -7.02
CA LEU A 117 18.71 1.55 -6.69
C LEU A 117 18.67 1.77 -5.16
N LEU A 118 19.49 2.68 -4.67
CA LEU A 118 19.50 3.08 -3.25
C LEU A 118 18.13 3.63 -2.81
N SER A 119 17.43 4.33 -3.71
CA SER A 119 16.06 4.81 -3.47
C SER A 119 15.07 3.68 -3.15
N ASP A 120 15.27 2.48 -3.70
CA ASP A 120 14.39 1.35 -3.42
C ASP A 120 14.63 0.77 -2.02
N TRP A 121 15.86 0.85 -1.52
CA TRP A 121 16.22 0.42 -0.17
C TRP A 121 15.70 1.39 0.87
N LEU A 122 15.91 2.69 0.62
CA LEU A 122 15.39 3.75 1.48
C LEU A 122 13.88 3.63 1.59
N LEU A 123 13.17 3.48 0.47
CA LEU A 123 11.71 3.35 0.50
C LEU A 123 11.26 2.16 1.37
N LEU A 124 11.83 0.97 1.18
CA LEU A 124 11.46 -0.20 2.00
C LEU A 124 11.80 0.01 3.48
N ALA A 125 12.93 0.64 3.79
CA ALA A 125 13.31 0.96 5.16
C ALA A 125 12.34 1.96 5.80
N PHE A 126 11.94 3.01 5.07
CA PHE A 126 10.93 3.98 5.52
C PHE A 126 9.58 3.30 5.82
N LEU A 127 9.08 2.46 4.90
CA LEU A 127 7.85 1.69 5.13
C LEU A 127 7.94 0.83 6.39
N TRP A 128 9.05 0.11 6.56
CA TRP A 128 9.24 -0.80 7.69
C TRP A 128 9.34 -0.04 9.02
N LEU A 129 10.10 1.05 9.07
CA LEU A 129 10.23 1.89 10.27
C LEU A 129 8.91 2.59 10.61
N LEU A 130 8.17 3.06 9.60
CA LEU A 130 6.86 3.67 9.80
C LEU A 130 5.86 2.65 10.38
N GLY A 131 5.81 1.44 9.82
CA GLY A 131 4.97 0.35 10.35
C GLY A 131 5.36 -0.05 11.78
N LEU A 132 6.66 -0.22 12.05
CA LEU A 132 7.16 -0.56 13.38
C LEU A 132 6.79 0.49 14.43
N THR A 133 7.09 1.76 14.13
CA THR A 133 6.77 2.86 15.06
C THR A 133 5.27 3.00 15.28
N GLY A 134 4.44 2.74 14.26
CA GLY A 134 2.98 2.70 14.38
C GLY A 134 2.50 1.62 15.38
N PHE A 135 3.04 0.41 15.28
CA PHE A 135 2.72 -0.65 16.25
C PHE A 135 3.21 -0.36 17.67
N VAL A 136 4.36 0.29 17.80
CA VAL A 136 4.84 0.74 19.12
C VAL A 136 3.88 1.76 19.74
N LEU A 137 3.34 2.69 18.94
CA LEU A 137 2.34 3.66 19.40
C LEU A 137 1.00 3.01 19.73
N GLU A 138 0.54 2.06 18.92
CA GLU A 138 -0.66 1.27 19.20
C GLU A 138 -0.51 0.50 20.53
N ALA A 139 0.64 -0.14 20.75
CA ALA A 139 0.95 -0.83 22.01
C ALA A 139 1.02 0.15 23.19
N ALA A 140 1.57 1.35 22.99
CA ALA A 140 1.64 2.40 24.00
C ALA A 140 0.28 2.93 24.46
N GLU A 141 -0.77 2.75 23.66
CA GLU A 141 -2.13 3.14 24.05
C GLU A 141 -2.74 2.17 25.07
N TYR A 142 -2.29 0.90 25.06
CA TYR A 142 -2.83 -0.16 25.92
C TYR A 142 -1.91 -0.56 27.07
N ALA A 143 -0.61 -0.49 26.85
CA ALA A 143 0.40 -0.64 27.88
C ALA A 143 0.83 0.77 28.30
N THR A 144 0.96 1.02 29.61
CA THR A 144 1.55 2.25 30.13
C THR A 144 3.05 2.29 29.80
N LEU A 145 3.37 2.59 28.54
CA LEU A 145 4.73 2.80 28.06
C LEU A 145 5.17 4.20 28.50
N GLY A 146 6.40 4.29 29.02
CA GLY A 146 6.92 5.49 29.67
C GLY A 146 7.04 6.72 28.76
N PRO A 147 7.70 7.80 29.23
CA PRO A 147 7.68 9.12 28.58
C PRO A 147 8.31 9.15 27.16
N TRP A 148 9.03 8.11 26.75
CA TRP A 148 9.65 7.98 25.42
C TRP A 148 8.65 7.81 24.28
N VAL A 149 7.38 7.49 24.57
CA VAL A 149 6.31 7.36 23.56
C VAL A 149 6.13 8.65 22.76
N GLY A 150 6.30 9.82 23.39
CA GLY A 150 6.23 11.11 22.69
C GLY A 150 7.32 11.27 21.62
N VAL A 151 8.53 10.73 21.87
CA VAL A 151 9.62 10.73 20.89
C VAL A 151 9.29 9.82 19.71
N VAL A 152 8.73 8.63 19.99
CA VAL A 152 8.29 7.70 18.93
C VAL A 152 7.18 8.32 18.09
N PHE A 153 6.25 9.03 18.72
CA PHE A 153 5.18 9.73 18.02
C PHE A 153 5.74 10.78 17.07
N LEU A 154 6.69 11.60 17.53
CA LEU A 154 7.36 12.59 16.69
C LEU A 154 8.06 11.93 15.50
N VAL A 155 8.84 10.87 15.74
CA VAL A 155 9.52 10.12 14.68
C VAL A 155 8.52 9.55 13.68
N HIS A 156 7.43 8.92 14.16
CA HIS A 156 6.41 8.33 13.30
C HIS A 156 5.77 9.37 12.37
N ILE A 157 5.39 10.53 12.91
CA ILE A 157 4.79 11.61 12.13
C ILE A 157 5.79 12.19 11.12
N THR A 158 7.05 12.41 11.51
CA THR A 158 8.09 12.86 10.57
C THR A 158 8.27 11.87 9.41
N LEU A 159 8.33 10.57 9.70
CA LEU A 159 8.42 9.52 8.67
C LEU A 159 7.18 9.51 7.75
N ALA A 160 5.98 9.71 8.32
CA ALA A 160 4.75 9.76 7.55
C ALA A 160 4.71 10.96 6.59
N PHE A 161 5.10 12.14 7.05
CA PHE A 161 5.18 13.35 6.20
C PHE A 161 6.23 13.20 5.10
N GLU A 162 7.41 12.66 5.42
CA GLU A 162 8.46 12.39 4.43
C GLU A 162 7.96 11.41 3.36
N LEU A 163 7.23 10.36 3.75
CA LEU A 163 6.66 9.40 2.81
C LEU A 163 5.67 10.06 1.84
N ILE A 164 4.81 10.97 2.33
CA ILE A 164 3.86 11.72 1.51
C ILE A 164 4.60 12.66 0.54
N LEU A 165 5.64 13.35 1.02
CA LEU A 165 6.45 14.26 0.21
C LEU A 165 7.22 13.52 -0.89
N LEU A 166 7.69 12.31 -0.61
CA LEU A 166 8.38 11.43 -1.55
C LEU A 166 7.43 10.65 -2.47
N LEU A 167 6.12 10.66 -2.21
CA LEU A 167 5.12 9.90 -2.97
C LEU A 167 5.19 10.16 -4.50
N PRO A 168 5.22 11.42 -5.01
CA PRO A 168 5.29 11.67 -6.45
C PRO A 168 6.66 11.38 -7.07
N PHE A 169 7.73 11.36 -6.26
CA PHE A 169 9.11 11.24 -6.75
C PHE A 169 9.67 9.81 -6.66
N THR A 170 8.96 8.90 -6.00
CA THR A 170 9.40 7.52 -5.77
C THR A 170 8.54 6.52 -6.51
N LYS A 171 8.90 5.22 -6.38
CA LYS A 171 8.10 4.11 -6.89
C LYS A 171 6.71 4.02 -6.25
N LEU A 172 6.42 4.78 -5.19
CA LEU A 172 5.06 4.93 -4.66
C LEU A 172 4.10 5.59 -5.64
N ALA A 173 4.59 6.42 -6.56
CA ALA A 173 3.75 7.02 -7.59
C ALA A 173 3.05 5.96 -8.47
N HIS A 174 3.62 4.76 -8.55
CA HIS A 174 3.00 3.60 -9.19
C HIS A 174 1.64 3.24 -8.60
N LEU A 175 1.41 3.50 -7.30
CA LEU A 175 0.13 3.33 -6.63
C LEU A 175 -0.98 4.14 -7.31
N VAL A 176 -0.65 5.31 -7.87
CA VAL A 176 -1.62 6.21 -8.52
C VAL A 176 -1.61 5.99 -10.04
N TYR A 177 -0.42 5.94 -10.66
CA TYR A 177 -0.29 5.91 -12.11
C TYR A 177 -0.78 4.59 -12.73
N ARG A 178 -0.55 3.44 -12.10
CA ARG A 178 -0.97 2.15 -12.68
C ARG A 178 -2.50 2.00 -12.75
N PRO A 179 -3.28 2.26 -11.66
CA PRO A 179 -4.73 2.31 -11.75
C PRO A 179 -5.25 3.28 -12.81
N ALA A 180 -4.68 4.48 -12.87
CA ALA A 180 -5.10 5.51 -13.82
C ALA A 180 -4.87 5.08 -15.27
N ALA A 181 -3.73 4.46 -15.56
CA ALA A 181 -3.42 3.95 -16.90
C ALA A 181 -4.36 2.82 -17.34
N ILE A 182 -4.63 1.85 -16.46
CA ILE A 182 -5.56 0.74 -16.74
C ILE A 182 -6.97 1.28 -16.98
N TRP A 183 -7.42 2.20 -16.13
CA TRP A 183 -8.73 2.83 -16.29
C TRP A 183 -8.85 3.58 -17.61
N PHE A 184 -7.81 4.33 -18.00
CA PHE A 184 -7.82 5.07 -19.26
C PHE A 184 -7.84 4.16 -20.49
N GLU A 185 -7.10 3.04 -20.44
CA GLU A 185 -7.13 2.03 -21.50
C GLU A 185 -8.53 1.41 -21.63
N GLU A 186 -9.13 1.00 -20.50
CA GLU A 186 -10.45 0.38 -20.49
C GLU A 186 -11.56 1.36 -20.88
N PHE A 187 -11.46 2.61 -20.43
CA PHE A 187 -12.38 3.68 -20.83
C PHE A 187 -12.32 3.96 -22.33
N ARG A 188 -11.12 3.92 -22.93
CA ARG A 188 -10.96 4.03 -24.38
C ARG A 188 -11.56 2.85 -25.12
N ARG A 189 -11.44 1.62 -24.60
CA ARG A 189 -12.05 0.41 -25.19
C ARG A 189 -13.58 0.47 -25.17
N GLU A 190 -14.17 0.79 -24.03
CA GLU A 190 -15.64 0.94 -23.86
C GLU A 190 -16.22 2.11 -24.66
N ARG A 191 -15.40 3.10 -25.04
CA ARG A 191 -15.82 4.21 -25.91
C ARG A 191 -15.67 3.90 -27.40
N ALA A 192 -14.80 2.95 -27.76
CA ALA A 192 -14.53 2.56 -29.14
C ALA A 192 -15.41 1.39 -29.62
N GLY A 193 -15.92 0.57 -28.69
CA GLY A 193 -16.96 -0.45 -28.94
C GLY A 193 -18.36 0.12 -28.79
#